data_AF-A0A4R3VNP8-F1
#
_entry.id   AF-A0A4R3VNP8-F1
#
_cell.length_a   1.000
_cell.length_b   1.000
_cell.length_c   1.000
_cell.angle_alpha   90.00
_cell.angle_beta   90.00
_cell.angle_gamma   90.00
#
_symmetry.space_group_name_H-M   'P 1'
#
loop_
_entity.id
_entity.type
_entity.pdbx_description
1 polymer ?
#
loop_
_entity_poly.entity_id
_entity_poly.type
_entity_poly.pdbx_seq_one_letter_code
_entity_poly.pdbx_strand_id
1 'polypeptide(L)'
;MLIIFLKFVLAHIIGDFVLQTKTMVTKRKEHVGYLLLHVLIHILVLVVFFIPDLANYGLMIAFIGISHLAIDSLKIWLEAKYPSKPLLFFCVDQLLHLSVLVALVLYNYGMPVLEHELLFSTRNMLYCIALLLVMVVSPIFLRLFFSKWDKENVFKDKRQESLLDAGLIIGIMERLIIVLFIQVGFLSGIGFLLAAKSIFRFGDLTNAKDTKFTEYILVGTLASFTIAIVIGYGLRLALKYT
;
A
#
# COMPACT_ATOMS: atom_id res chain seq x y z
N MET A 1 11.04 -14.27 18.86
CA MET A 1 10.66 -14.14 17.44
C MET A 1 10.24 -12.70 17.07
N LEU A 2 9.08 -12.21 17.53
CA LEU A 2 8.53 -10.92 17.07
C LEU A 2 9.44 -9.71 17.33
N ILE A 3 9.98 -9.56 18.54
CA ILE A 3 10.87 -8.41 18.89
C ILE A 3 12.09 -8.36 17.97
N ILE A 4 12.65 -9.51 17.61
CA ILE A 4 13.85 -9.61 16.77
C ILE A 4 13.51 -9.25 15.32
N PHE A 5 12.38 -9.77 14.82
CA PHE A 5 11.86 -9.39 13.51
C PHE A 5 11.63 -7.87 13.44
N LEU A 6 11.01 -7.27 14.47
CA LEU A 6 10.79 -5.83 14.53
C LEU A 6 12.10 -5.05 14.58
N LYS A 7 13.13 -5.51 15.30
CA LYS A 7 14.47 -4.90 15.28
C LYS A 7 15.08 -4.91 13.87
N PHE A 8 15.00 -6.04 13.17
CA PHE A 8 15.49 -6.14 11.79
C PHE A 8 14.72 -5.23 10.83
N VAL A 9 13.38 -5.22 10.90
CA VAL A 9 12.54 -4.36 10.08
C VAL A 9 12.82 -2.88 10.36
N LEU A 10 12.96 -2.50 11.63
CA LEU A 10 13.26 -1.12 12.01
C LEU A 10 14.64 -0.69 11.52
N ALA A 11 15.66 -1.55 11.67
CA ALA A 11 16.99 -1.29 11.15
C ALA A 11 16.99 -1.12 9.63
N HIS A 12 16.23 -1.96 8.91
CA HIS A 12 16.03 -1.84 7.47
C HIS A 12 15.39 -0.50 7.09
N ILE A 13 14.28 -0.12 7.75
CA ILE A 13 13.58 1.15 7.47
C ILE A 13 14.51 2.34 7.72
N ILE A 14 15.26 2.33 8.82
CA ILE A 14 16.22 3.39 9.14
C ILE A 14 17.31 3.47 8.06
N GLY A 15 17.87 2.34 7.65
CA GLY A 15 18.93 2.31 6.63
C GLY A 15 18.44 2.81 5.26
N ASP A 16 17.34 2.25 4.76
CA ASP A 16 16.82 2.50 3.39
C ASP A 16 16.14 3.86 3.24
N PHE A 17 15.41 4.34 4.25
CA PHE A 17 14.55 5.52 4.11
C PHE A 17 15.00 6.74 4.91
N VAL A 18 15.70 6.54 6.03
CA VAL A 18 16.14 7.64 6.90
C VAL A 18 17.57 8.05 6.58
N LEU A 19 18.49 7.07 6.48
CA LEU A 19 19.92 7.32 6.34
C LEU A 19 20.40 7.27 4.87
N GLN A 20 19.65 6.65 3.97
CA GLN A 20 19.98 6.65 2.54
C GLN A 20 19.69 8.03 1.92
N THR A 21 20.74 8.78 1.60
CA THR A 21 20.59 10.11 0.99
C THR A 21 20.37 10.04 -0.52
N LYS A 22 19.74 11.08 -1.09
CA LYS A 22 19.56 11.20 -2.56
C LYS A 22 20.88 11.10 -3.32
N THR A 23 21.96 11.66 -2.77
CA THR A 23 23.30 11.60 -3.36
C THR A 23 23.85 10.19 -3.42
N MET A 24 23.61 9.35 -2.41
CA MET A 24 23.99 7.94 -2.44
C MET A 24 23.23 7.18 -3.53
N VAL A 25 21.92 7.42 -3.65
CA VAL A 25 21.06 6.76 -4.64
C VAL A 25 21.47 7.09 -6.08
N THR A 26 21.87 8.33 -6.36
CA THR A 26 22.32 8.72 -7.70
C THR A 26 23.72 8.20 -7.99
N LYS A 27 24.67 8.41 -7.08
CA LYS A 27 26.08 8.06 -7.31
C LYS A 27 26.38 6.57 -7.25
N ARG A 28 25.57 5.76 -6.56
CA ARG A 28 25.77 4.29 -6.51
C ARG A 28 25.66 3.61 -7.88
N LYS A 29 25.04 4.28 -8.87
CA LYS A 29 24.95 3.78 -10.26
C LYS A 29 26.27 3.88 -11.02
N GLU A 30 27.16 4.77 -10.59
CA GLU A 30 28.45 5.04 -11.24
C GLU A 30 29.64 4.57 -10.38
N HIS A 31 29.49 4.66 -9.06
CA HIS A 31 30.56 4.41 -8.10
C HIS A 31 30.10 3.42 -7.03
N VAL A 32 30.65 2.20 -7.06
CA VAL A 32 30.30 1.11 -6.12
C VAL A 32 30.54 1.49 -4.65
N GLY A 33 31.44 2.45 -4.39
CA GLY A 33 31.72 2.93 -3.03
C GLY A 33 30.49 3.48 -2.30
N TYR A 34 29.54 4.11 -3.02
CA TYR A 34 28.30 4.59 -2.40
C TYR A 34 27.32 3.46 -2.06
N LEU A 35 27.35 2.37 -2.81
CA LEU A 35 26.61 1.15 -2.50
C LEU A 35 27.22 0.46 -1.26
N LEU A 36 28.55 0.35 -1.20
CA LEU A 36 29.24 -0.23 -0.04
C LEU A 36 29.03 0.62 1.23
N LEU A 37 29.07 1.95 1.11
CA LEU A 37 28.74 2.86 2.20
C LEU A 37 27.31 2.64 2.71
N HIS A 38 26.36 2.45 1.79
CA HIS A 38 24.98 2.17 2.16
C HIS A 38 24.86 0.87 2.95
N VAL A 39 25.43 -0.22 2.45
CA VAL A 39 25.42 -1.51 3.14
C VAL A 39 26.14 -1.44 4.50
N LEU A 40 27.23 -0.68 4.59
CA LEU A 40 27.91 -0.43 5.86
C LEU A 40 26.98 0.26 6.87
N ILE A 41 26.20 1.26 6.44
CA ILE A 41 25.20 1.92 7.30
C ILE A 41 24.18 0.89 7.81
N HIS A 42 23.67 -0.01 6.95
CA HIS A 42 22.76 -1.07 7.38
C HIS A 42 23.38 -1.97 8.45
N ILE A 43 24.61 -2.43 8.23
CA ILE A 43 25.33 -3.26 9.19
C ILE A 43 25.53 -2.52 10.52
N LEU A 44 25.95 -1.24 10.48
CA LEU A 44 26.16 -0.45 11.70
C LEU A 44 24.85 -0.25 12.48
N VAL A 45 23.76 0.07 11.81
CA VAL A 45 22.43 0.19 12.45
C VAL A 45 22.04 -1.14 13.10
N LEU A 46 22.20 -2.26 12.39
CA LEU A 46 21.92 -3.59 12.94
C LEU A 46 22.80 -3.91 14.15
N VAL A 47 24.10 -3.62 14.10
CA VAL A 47 25.01 -3.81 15.24
C VAL A 47 24.52 -3.02 16.45
N VAL A 48 24.08 -1.77 16.27
CA VAL A 48 23.53 -0.93 17.36
C VAL A 48 22.28 -1.58 17.99
N PHE A 49 21.36 -2.13 17.21
CA PHE A 49 20.15 -2.78 17.74
C PHE A 49 20.41 -4.10 18.49
N PHE A 50 21.58 -4.71 18.26
CA PHE A 50 21.94 -6.03 18.78
C PHE A 50 23.23 -6.03 19.64
N ILE A 51 23.72 -4.87 20.11
CA ILE A 51 24.93 -4.77 20.95
C ILE A 51 24.96 -5.80 22.08
N PRO A 52 23.90 -5.98 22.91
CA PRO A 52 23.94 -6.91 24.03
C PRO A 52 24.03 -8.38 23.62
N ASP A 53 23.60 -8.70 22.40
CA ASP A 53 23.42 -10.07 21.91
C ASP A 53 24.27 -10.36 20.65
N LEU A 54 25.29 -9.54 20.37
CA LEU A 54 25.98 -9.54 19.08
C LEU A 54 26.60 -10.91 18.75
N ALA A 55 27.08 -11.63 19.76
CA ALA A 55 27.62 -12.99 19.60
C ALA A 55 26.59 -13.98 19.03
N ASN A 56 25.30 -13.82 19.37
CA ASN A 56 24.24 -14.72 18.94
C ASN A 56 23.68 -14.36 17.55
N TYR A 57 23.73 -13.10 17.17
CA TYR A 57 23.12 -12.60 15.92
C TYR A 57 24.12 -12.14 14.85
N GLY A 58 25.43 -12.17 15.14
CA GLY A 58 26.48 -11.68 14.23
C GLY A 58 26.44 -12.32 12.84
N LEU A 59 26.23 -13.64 12.76
CA LEU A 59 26.06 -14.34 11.48
C LEU A 59 24.82 -13.88 10.71
N MET A 60 23.71 -13.61 11.40
CA MET A 60 22.51 -13.08 10.75
C MET A 60 22.73 -11.67 10.23
N ILE A 61 23.38 -10.81 11.00
CA ILE A 61 23.72 -9.44 10.58
C ILE A 61 24.61 -9.47 9.34
N ALA A 62 25.63 -10.33 9.32
CA ALA A 62 26.50 -10.50 8.16
C ALA A 62 25.71 -10.99 6.94
N PHE A 63 24.81 -11.98 7.11
CA PHE A 63 23.96 -12.47 6.04
C PHE A 63 23.02 -11.38 5.50
N ILE A 64 22.37 -10.60 6.39
CA ILE A 64 21.51 -9.47 6.00
C ILE A 64 22.31 -8.47 5.18
N GLY A 65 23.52 -8.11 5.63
CA GLY A 65 24.40 -7.19 4.89
C GLY A 65 24.76 -7.70 3.49
N ILE A 66 25.13 -8.98 3.37
CA ILE A 66 25.45 -9.62 2.08
C ILE A 66 24.23 -9.68 1.17
N SER A 67 23.07 -10.09 1.70
CA SER A 67 21.83 -10.14 0.93
C SER A 67 21.39 -8.75 0.48
N HIS A 68 21.58 -7.73 1.34
CA HIS A 68 21.22 -6.36 1.02
C HIS A 68 22.06 -5.85 -0.15
N LEU A 69 23.39 -6.05 -0.09
CA LEU A 69 24.29 -5.76 -1.20
C LEU A 69 23.88 -6.46 -2.51
N ALA A 70 23.50 -7.73 -2.44
CA ALA A 70 23.09 -8.51 -3.61
C ALA A 70 21.77 -8.00 -4.22
N ILE A 71 20.77 -7.72 -3.38
CA ILE A 71 19.45 -7.22 -3.80
C ILE A 71 19.58 -5.82 -4.41
N ASP A 72 20.32 -4.91 -3.76
CA ASP A 72 20.53 -3.56 -4.27
C ASP A 72 21.30 -3.57 -5.60
N SER A 73 22.30 -4.44 -5.73
CA SER A 73 23.04 -4.63 -6.99
C SER A 73 22.12 -5.11 -8.11
N LEU A 74 21.25 -6.09 -7.82
CA LEU A 74 20.24 -6.60 -8.75
C LEU A 74 19.26 -5.51 -9.16
N LYS A 75 18.78 -4.69 -8.22
CA LYS A 75 17.90 -3.54 -8.47
C LYS A 75 18.54 -2.53 -9.41
N ILE A 76 19.79 -2.14 -9.16
CA ILE A 76 20.53 -1.20 -10.03
C ILE A 76 20.61 -1.73 -11.46
N TRP A 77 20.93 -3.02 -11.61
CA TRP A 77 20.98 -3.67 -12.92
C TRP A 77 19.61 -3.72 -13.62
N LEU A 78 18.54 -4.07 -12.90
CA LEU A 78 17.18 -4.12 -13.43
C LEU A 78 16.66 -2.73 -13.85
N GLU A 79 16.92 -1.69 -13.05
CA GLU A 79 16.56 -0.31 -13.36
C GLU A 79 17.29 0.20 -14.61
N ALA A 80 18.56 -0.17 -14.78
CA ALA A 80 19.33 0.18 -15.98
C ALA A 80 18.78 -0.53 -17.23
N LYS A 81 18.33 -1.78 -17.09
CA LYS A 81 17.79 -2.59 -18.20
C LYS A 81 16.36 -2.21 -18.58
N TYR A 82 15.54 -1.78 -17.62
CA TYR A 82 14.11 -1.53 -17.81
C TYR A 82 13.67 -0.19 -17.15
N PRO A 83 14.08 0.97 -17.69
CA PRO A 83 13.86 2.26 -17.04
C PRO A 83 12.38 2.68 -16.89
N SER A 84 11.46 2.05 -17.61
CA SER A 84 10.03 2.40 -17.61
C SER A 84 9.23 1.86 -16.42
N LYS A 85 9.81 1.04 -15.53
CA LYS A 85 9.09 0.40 -14.41
C LYS A 85 9.71 0.67 -13.02
N PRO A 86 9.98 1.93 -12.64
CA PRO A 86 10.67 2.24 -11.38
C PRO A 86 9.90 1.76 -10.14
N LEU A 87 8.58 1.91 -10.12
CA LEU A 87 7.75 1.49 -9.00
C LEU A 87 7.76 -0.03 -8.81
N LEU A 88 7.75 -0.80 -9.90
CA LEU A 88 7.79 -2.26 -9.83
C LEU A 88 9.10 -2.74 -9.19
N PHE A 89 10.24 -2.21 -9.63
CA PHE A 89 11.54 -2.59 -9.07
C PHE A 89 11.72 -2.13 -7.64
N PHE A 90 11.19 -0.97 -7.27
CA PHE A 90 11.12 -0.55 -5.87
C PHE A 90 10.31 -1.54 -5.01
N CYS A 91 9.13 -1.96 -5.46
CA CYS A 91 8.32 -2.92 -4.71
C CYS A 91 8.98 -4.30 -4.60
N VAL A 92 9.53 -4.81 -5.71
CA VAL A 92 10.24 -6.11 -5.73
C VAL A 92 11.45 -6.10 -4.80
N ASP A 93 12.24 -5.02 -4.83
CA ASP A 93 13.38 -4.80 -3.93
C ASP A 93 12.97 -4.88 -2.45
N GLN A 94 11.93 -4.13 -2.04
CA GLN A 94 11.46 -4.15 -0.65
C GLN A 94 10.89 -5.51 -0.23
N LEU A 95 10.22 -6.21 -1.15
CA LEU A 95 9.73 -7.57 -0.88
C LEU A 95 10.89 -8.57 -0.72
N LEU A 96 11.95 -8.47 -1.53
CA LEU A 96 13.13 -9.31 -1.41
C LEU A 96 13.83 -9.07 -0.06
N HIS A 97 14.07 -7.82 0.32
CA HIS A 97 14.67 -7.49 1.62
C HIS A 97 13.82 -8.05 2.78
N LEU A 98 12.51 -7.80 2.76
CA LEU A 98 11.59 -8.31 3.80
C LEU A 98 11.57 -9.84 3.84
N SER A 99 11.60 -10.51 2.68
CA SER A 99 11.63 -11.97 2.60
C SER A 99 12.88 -12.56 3.23
N VAL A 100 14.05 -11.90 3.09
CA VAL A 100 15.28 -12.33 3.76
C VAL A 100 15.13 -12.21 5.27
N LEU A 101 14.59 -11.09 5.77
CA LEU A 101 14.37 -10.90 7.20
C LEU A 101 13.44 -11.97 7.78
N VAL A 102 12.34 -12.25 7.08
CA VAL A 102 11.38 -13.31 7.46
C VAL A 102 12.08 -14.67 7.44
N ALA A 103 12.78 -15.02 6.36
CA ALA A 103 13.46 -16.31 6.21
C ALA A 103 14.50 -16.55 7.32
N LEU A 104 15.28 -15.52 7.70
CA LEU A 104 16.25 -15.64 8.79
C LEU A 104 15.60 -15.86 10.15
N VAL A 105 14.52 -15.13 10.44
CA VAL A 105 13.79 -15.29 11.69
C VAL A 105 13.16 -16.69 11.77
N LEU A 106 12.57 -17.17 10.67
CA LEU A 106 11.98 -18.51 10.59
C LEU A 106 13.05 -19.61 10.68
N TYR A 107 14.21 -19.41 10.06
CA TYR A 107 15.33 -20.34 10.15
C TYR A 107 15.82 -20.50 11.60
N ASN A 108 15.89 -19.39 12.35
CA ASN A 108 16.45 -19.41 13.70
C ASN A 108 15.43 -19.78 14.80
N TYR A 109 14.16 -19.40 14.64
CA TYR A 109 13.12 -19.63 15.65
C TYR A 109 12.16 -20.76 15.28
N GLY A 110 12.35 -21.37 14.11
CA GLY A 110 11.43 -22.34 13.54
C GLY A 110 10.27 -21.67 12.81
N MET A 111 9.62 -22.45 11.95
CA MET A 111 8.34 -22.06 11.37
C MET A 111 7.30 -21.99 12.49
N PRO A 112 6.59 -20.87 12.69
CA PRO A 112 5.39 -20.92 13.51
C PRO A 112 4.48 -21.96 12.85
N VAL A 113 3.86 -22.81 13.68
CA VAL A 113 2.87 -23.75 13.17
C VAL A 113 1.78 -22.90 12.52
N LEU A 114 1.76 -22.92 11.19
CA LEU A 114 0.75 -22.25 10.39
C LEU A 114 -0.49 -23.09 10.54
N GLU A 115 -1.20 -22.88 11.64
CA GLU A 115 -2.51 -23.46 11.83
C GLU A 115 -3.38 -22.96 10.68
N HIS A 116 -3.75 -23.86 9.77
CA HIS A 116 -4.66 -23.55 8.66
C HIS A 116 -5.93 -22.87 9.17
N GLU A 117 -6.33 -23.19 10.40
CA GLU A 117 -7.43 -22.57 11.14
C GLU A 117 -7.23 -21.07 11.39
N LEU A 118 -5.99 -20.59 11.53
CA LEU A 118 -5.71 -19.17 11.72
C LEU A 118 -5.87 -18.40 10.40
N LEU A 119 -5.33 -18.93 9.29
CA LEU A 119 -5.44 -18.30 7.95
C LEU A 119 -6.89 -18.24 7.47
N PHE A 120 -7.64 -19.34 7.64
CA PHE A 120 -9.05 -19.44 7.25
C PHE A 120 -10.00 -19.25 8.43
N SER A 121 -9.57 -18.53 9.47
CA SER A 121 -10.46 -18.15 10.57
C SER A 121 -11.60 -17.30 10.03
N THR A 122 -12.78 -17.42 10.65
CA THR A 122 -13.98 -16.66 10.25
C THR A 122 -13.68 -15.17 10.18
N ARG A 123 -12.91 -14.64 11.14
CA ARG A 123 -12.47 -13.24 11.18
C ARG A 123 -11.65 -12.85 9.95
N ASN A 124 -10.65 -13.64 9.56
CA ASN A 124 -9.80 -13.35 8.40
C ASN A 124 -10.58 -13.46 7.10
N MET A 125 -11.47 -14.45 6.99
CA MET A 125 -12.38 -14.57 5.84
C MET A 125 -13.29 -13.36 5.69
N LEU A 126 -13.85 -12.84 6.79
CA LEU A 126 -14.67 -11.63 6.77
C LEU A 126 -13.89 -10.40 6.29
N TYR A 127 -12.65 -10.20 6.76
CA TYR A 127 -11.79 -9.13 6.25
C TYR A 127 -11.49 -9.29 4.75
N CYS A 128 -11.14 -10.50 4.30
CA CYS A 128 -10.90 -10.79 2.89
C CYS A 128 -12.13 -10.50 2.03
N ILE A 129 -13.32 -10.93 2.45
CA ILE A 129 -14.59 -10.66 1.74
C ILE A 129 -14.83 -9.16 1.67
N ALA A 130 -14.69 -8.43 2.77
CA ALA A 130 -14.89 -6.98 2.78
C ALA A 130 -13.91 -6.24 1.85
N LEU A 131 -12.64 -6.64 1.82
CA LEU A 131 -11.64 -6.06 0.91
C LEU A 131 -11.99 -6.34 -0.56
N LEU A 132 -12.40 -7.56 -0.90
CA LEU A 132 -12.84 -7.90 -2.26
C LEU A 132 -14.11 -7.13 -2.67
N LEU A 133 -15.06 -6.95 -1.76
CA LEU A 133 -16.26 -6.15 -2.01
C LEU A 133 -15.90 -4.67 -2.30
N VAL A 134 -14.94 -4.11 -1.56
CA VAL A 134 -14.51 -2.71 -1.73
C VAL A 134 -13.64 -2.49 -2.98
N MET A 135 -12.68 -3.38 -3.24
CA MET A 135 -11.67 -3.18 -4.29
C MET A 135 -12.12 -3.71 -5.65
N VAL A 136 -12.94 -4.77 -5.68
CA VAL A 136 -13.28 -5.48 -6.93
C VAL A 136 -14.76 -5.35 -7.25
N VAL A 137 -15.64 -5.77 -6.33
CA VAL A 137 -17.07 -5.89 -6.63
C VAL A 137 -17.74 -4.52 -6.76
N SER A 138 -17.45 -3.58 -5.86
CA SER A 138 -18.10 -2.26 -5.88
C SER A 138 -17.74 -1.39 -7.10
N PRO A 139 -16.48 -1.31 -7.60
CA PRO A 139 -16.21 -0.65 -8.88
C PRO A 139 -16.99 -1.26 -10.05
N ILE A 140 -17.08 -2.59 -10.11
CA ILE A 140 -17.82 -3.30 -11.17
C ILE A 140 -19.30 -2.95 -11.09
N PHE A 141 -19.88 -3.03 -9.89
CA PHE A 141 -21.28 -2.69 -9.65
C PHE A 141 -21.59 -1.23 -10.04
N LEU A 142 -20.78 -0.27 -9.60
CA LEU A 142 -20.98 1.15 -9.95
C LEU A 142 -20.88 1.38 -11.45
N ARG A 143 -19.91 0.74 -12.13
CA ARG A 143 -19.79 0.83 -13.59
C ARG A 143 -21.04 0.32 -14.30
N LEU A 144 -21.60 -0.81 -13.84
CA LEU A 144 -22.85 -1.36 -14.40
C LEU A 144 -24.05 -0.45 -14.10
N PHE A 145 -24.15 0.07 -12.88
CA PHE A 145 -25.22 0.97 -12.46
C PHE A 145 -25.27 2.24 -13.32
N PHE A 146 -24.11 2.82 -13.61
CA PHE A 146 -23.99 4.05 -14.40
C PHE A 146 -23.89 3.85 -15.92
N SER A 147 -23.81 2.60 -16.40
CA SER A 147 -23.65 2.28 -17.83
C SER A 147 -24.71 2.89 -18.76
N LYS A 148 -25.90 3.20 -18.22
CA LYS A 148 -26.99 3.86 -18.96
C LYS A 148 -26.67 5.31 -19.34
N TRP A 149 -25.98 6.04 -18.45
CA TRP A 149 -25.55 7.43 -18.68
C TRP A 149 -24.27 7.51 -19.54
N ASP A 150 -23.55 6.40 -19.66
CA ASP A 150 -22.30 6.29 -20.44
C ASP A 150 -22.50 6.51 -21.96
N LYS A 151 -23.74 6.37 -22.45
CA LYS A 151 -24.06 6.50 -23.88
C LYS A 151 -24.19 7.95 -24.36
N GLU A 152 -24.24 8.92 -23.45
CA GLU A 152 -24.34 10.35 -23.81
C GLU A 152 -22.96 10.92 -24.21
N ASN A 153 -22.88 11.58 -25.37
CA ASN A 153 -21.62 12.11 -25.93
C ASN A 153 -20.91 13.10 -24.99
N VAL A 154 -21.66 13.85 -24.18
CA VAL A 154 -21.12 14.80 -23.17
C VAL A 154 -20.17 14.13 -22.17
N PHE A 155 -20.38 12.84 -21.85
CA PHE A 155 -19.53 12.10 -20.91
C PHE A 155 -18.32 11.42 -21.56
N LYS A 156 -18.26 11.36 -22.91
CA LYS A 156 -17.13 10.77 -23.63
C LYS A 156 -15.97 11.76 -23.74
N ASP A 157 -16.25 13.00 -24.12
CA ASP A 157 -15.24 14.05 -24.29
C ASP A 157 -14.52 14.34 -22.96
N LYS A 158 -15.27 14.53 -21.86
CA LYS A 158 -14.70 14.74 -20.52
C LYS A 158 -13.91 13.56 -19.95
N ARG A 159 -14.20 12.33 -20.41
CA ARG A 159 -13.44 11.14 -19.98
C ARG A 159 -12.12 11.00 -20.71
N GLN A 160 -12.06 11.40 -21.98
CA GLN A 160 -10.81 11.43 -22.74
C GLN A 160 -9.82 12.46 -22.17
N GLU A 161 -10.32 13.54 -21.57
CA GLU A 161 -9.50 14.51 -20.84
C GLU A 161 -9.00 14.00 -19.47
N SER A 162 -9.62 12.96 -18.91
CA SER A 162 -9.26 12.41 -17.59
C SER A 162 -8.31 11.22 -17.71
N LEU A 163 -7.40 11.07 -16.74
CA LEU A 163 -6.60 9.86 -16.59
C LEU A 163 -7.53 8.68 -16.26
N LEU A 164 -7.74 7.78 -17.24
CA LEU A 164 -8.74 6.70 -17.20
C LEU A 164 -8.70 5.83 -15.94
N ASP A 165 -7.53 5.68 -15.29
CA ASP A 165 -7.36 4.86 -14.08
C ASP A 165 -7.39 5.64 -12.75
N ALA A 166 -7.21 6.97 -12.78
CA ALA A 166 -7.12 7.76 -11.56
C ALA A 166 -8.46 7.76 -10.79
N GLY A 167 -9.59 7.88 -11.49
CA GLY A 167 -10.92 7.85 -10.88
C GLY A 167 -11.24 6.51 -10.19
N LEU A 168 -10.78 5.39 -10.76
CA LEU A 168 -10.93 4.06 -10.16
C LEU A 168 -10.14 3.98 -8.85
N ILE A 169 -8.87 4.40 -8.87
CA ILE A 169 -7.99 4.37 -7.70
C ILE A 169 -8.54 5.29 -6.60
N ILE A 170 -8.94 6.52 -6.94
CA ILE A 170 -9.56 7.46 -5.98
C ILE A 170 -10.79 6.83 -5.34
N GLY A 171 -11.68 6.24 -6.14
CA GLY A 171 -12.87 5.57 -5.62
C GLY A 171 -12.55 4.41 -4.68
N ILE A 172 -11.55 3.58 -5.00
CA ILE A 172 -11.12 2.49 -4.10
C ILE A 172 -10.54 3.05 -2.79
N MET A 173 -9.69 4.07 -2.85
CA MET A 173 -9.09 4.71 -1.69
C MET A 173 -10.15 5.31 -0.75
N GLU A 174 -11.12 6.04 -1.28
CA GLU A 174 -12.22 6.62 -0.49
C GLU A 174 -13.02 5.54 0.24
N ARG A 175 -13.40 4.47 -0.46
CA ARG A 175 -14.18 3.38 0.15
C ARG A 175 -13.39 2.64 1.24
N LEU A 176 -12.08 2.44 1.05
CA LEU A 176 -11.20 1.86 2.08
C LEU A 176 -11.13 2.76 3.32
N ILE A 177 -10.98 4.07 3.13
CA ILE A 177 -10.96 5.05 4.24
C ILE A 177 -12.29 5.03 4.99
N ILE A 178 -13.42 4.98 4.29
CA ILE A 178 -14.75 4.91 4.91
C ILE A 178 -14.90 3.63 5.75
N VAL A 179 -14.55 2.46 5.18
CA VAL A 179 -14.60 1.19 5.92
C VAL A 179 -13.71 1.24 7.15
N LEU A 180 -12.50 1.81 7.05
CA LEU A 180 -11.57 2.00 8.16
C LEU A 180 -12.15 2.93 9.24
N PHE A 181 -12.74 4.07 8.86
CA PHE A 181 -13.43 4.97 9.81
C PHE A 181 -14.55 4.26 10.57
N ILE A 182 -15.31 3.38 9.92
CA ILE A 182 -16.35 2.59 10.58
C ILE A 182 -15.74 1.57 11.55
N GLN A 183 -14.65 0.90 11.18
CA GLN A 183 -13.98 -0.08 12.06
C GLN A 183 -13.38 0.59 13.31
N VAL A 184 -12.78 1.78 13.16
CA VAL A 184 -12.18 2.54 14.26
C VAL A 184 -13.23 3.35 15.05
N GLY A 185 -14.46 3.47 14.53
CA GLY A 185 -15.54 4.23 15.16
C GLY A 185 -15.51 5.73 14.92
N PHE A 186 -14.67 6.21 13.99
CA PHE A 186 -14.55 7.63 13.62
C PHE A 186 -15.57 8.06 12.56
N LEU A 187 -16.86 8.00 12.91
CA LEU A 187 -17.96 8.28 11.95
C LEU A 187 -17.94 9.72 11.40
N SER A 188 -17.49 10.70 12.20
CA SER A 188 -17.31 12.09 11.76
C SER A 188 -16.31 12.22 10.61
N GLY A 189 -15.33 11.31 10.51
CA GLY A 189 -14.37 11.29 9.41
C GLY A 189 -15.03 11.08 8.04
N ILE A 190 -16.13 10.33 7.97
CA ILE A 190 -16.88 10.12 6.72
C ILE A 190 -17.48 11.44 6.25
N GLY A 191 -18.01 12.25 7.18
CA GLY A 191 -18.52 13.59 6.90
C GLY A 191 -17.43 14.54 6.40
N PHE A 192 -16.24 14.50 7.01
CA PHE A 192 -15.08 15.27 6.54
C PHE A 192 -14.66 14.88 5.12
N LEU A 193 -14.59 13.58 4.83
CA LEU A 193 -14.25 13.09 3.49
C LEU A 193 -15.26 13.55 2.43
N LEU A 194 -16.56 13.53 2.78
CA LEU A 194 -17.62 13.99 1.89
C LEU A 194 -17.52 15.51 1.65
N ALA A 195 -17.32 16.29 2.70
CA ALA A 195 -17.17 17.75 2.61
C ALA A 195 -15.94 18.14 1.77
N ALA A 196 -14.79 17.50 2.00
CA ALA A 196 -13.57 17.76 1.23
C ALA A 196 -13.80 17.50 -0.27
N LYS A 197 -14.49 16.41 -0.61
CA LYS A 197 -14.83 16.08 -2.00
C LYS A 197 -15.79 17.08 -2.64
N SER A 198 -16.77 17.58 -1.88
CA SER A 198 -17.68 18.64 -2.36
C SER A 198 -16.94 19.95 -2.64
N ILE A 199 -15.95 20.33 -1.82
CA ILE A 199 -15.16 21.56 -2.02
C ILE A 199 -14.36 21.49 -3.33
N PHE A 200 -13.69 20.36 -3.60
CA PHE A 200 -12.95 20.19 -4.87
C PHE A 200 -13.86 20.22 -6.11
N ARG A 201 -15.16 19.98 -5.93
CA ARG A 201 -16.15 19.97 -7.01
C ARG A 201 -16.85 21.32 -7.21
N PHE A 202 -16.71 22.26 -6.28
CA PHE A 202 -17.40 23.56 -6.34
C PHE A 202 -16.95 24.43 -7.52
N GLY A 203 -15.67 24.34 -7.92
CA GLY A 203 -15.14 25.08 -9.08
C GLY A 203 -15.68 24.62 -10.44
N ASP A 204 -16.19 23.39 -10.55
CA ASP A 204 -16.77 22.85 -11.79
C ASP A 204 -18.24 23.26 -11.97
N LEU A 205 -18.93 23.65 -10.89
CA LEU A 205 -20.36 24.02 -10.89
C LEU A 205 -20.64 25.40 -11.48
N THR A 206 -19.63 26.26 -11.61
CA THR A 206 -19.79 27.64 -12.11
C THR A 206 -19.96 27.72 -13.63
N ASN A 207 -19.70 26.64 -14.38
CA ASN A 207 -19.91 26.58 -15.82
C ASN A 207 -21.22 25.86 -16.16
N ALA A 208 -22.20 26.57 -16.73
CA ALA A 208 -23.53 26.04 -17.06
C ALA A 208 -23.53 24.83 -18.03
N LYS A 209 -22.45 24.60 -18.78
CA LYS A 209 -22.27 23.42 -19.65
C LYS A 209 -22.02 22.11 -18.88
N ASP A 210 -21.69 22.17 -17.60
CA ASP A 210 -21.16 21.03 -16.82
C ASP A 210 -22.11 20.49 -15.74
N THR A 211 -23.36 20.94 -15.72
CA THR A 211 -24.37 20.58 -14.70
C THR A 211 -24.66 19.08 -14.67
N LYS A 212 -25.01 18.48 -15.81
CA LYS A 212 -25.27 17.03 -15.92
C LYS A 212 -24.06 16.17 -15.53
N PHE A 213 -22.87 16.58 -15.93
CA PHE A 213 -21.63 15.87 -15.59
C PHE A 213 -21.35 15.93 -14.08
N THR A 214 -21.65 17.07 -13.46
CA THR A 214 -21.45 17.26 -12.03
C THR A 214 -22.50 16.52 -11.20
N GLU A 215 -23.76 16.51 -11.62
CA GLU A 215 -24.81 15.68 -11.01
C GLU A 215 -24.44 14.19 -11.07
N TYR A 216 -23.97 13.71 -12.23
CA TYR A 216 -23.50 12.33 -12.39
C TYR A 216 -22.38 11.98 -11.40
N ILE A 217 -21.39 12.85 -11.23
CA ILE A 217 -20.29 12.63 -10.29
C ILE A 217 -20.77 12.68 -8.82
N LEU A 218 -21.71 13.57 -8.50
CA LEU A 218 -22.30 13.66 -7.17
C LEU A 218 -23.05 12.38 -6.82
N VAL A 219 -23.93 11.92 -7.72
CA VAL A 219 -24.68 10.66 -7.56
C VAL A 219 -23.73 9.47 -7.48
N GLY A 220 -22.68 9.45 -8.32
CA GLY A 220 -21.64 8.41 -8.27
C GLY A 220 -20.89 8.35 -6.95
N THR A 221 -20.56 9.51 -6.39
CA THR A 221 -19.90 9.63 -5.09
C THR A 221 -20.80 9.14 -3.96
N LEU A 222 -22.07 9.60 -3.92
CA LEU A 222 -23.03 9.19 -2.90
C LEU A 222 -23.34 7.68 -2.96
N ALA A 223 -23.47 7.12 -4.16
CA ALA A 223 -23.65 5.68 -4.34
C ALA A 223 -22.43 4.89 -3.84
N SER A 224 -21.21 5.33 -4.20
CA SER A 224 -19.96 4.71 -3.74
C SER A 224 -19.82 4.76 -2.21
N PHE A 225 -20.16 5.89 -1.60
CA PHE A 225 -20.10 6.06 -0.14
C PHE A 225 -21.12 5.17 0.55
N THR A 226 -22.36 5.14 0.05
CA THR A 226 -23.41 4.24 0.57
C THR A 226 -22.96 2.78 0.58
N ILE A 227 -22.38 2.31 -0.53
CA ILE A 227 -21.85 0.94 -0.63
C ILE A 227 -20.74 0.70 0.40
N ALA A 228 -19.79 1.62 0.55
CA ALA A 228 -18.72 1.48 1.54
C ALA A 228 -19.23 1.49 2.98
N ILE A 229 -20.25 2.31 3.28
CA ILE A 229 -20.90 2.35 4.60
C ILE A 229 -21.57 1.00 4.90
N VAL A 230 -22.33 0.46 3.94
CA VAL A 230 -22.99 -0.85 4.08
C VAL A 230 -21.96 -1.96 4.29
N ILE A 231 -20.89 -2.00 3.50
CA ILE A 231 -19.82 -2.99 3.66
C ILE A 231 -19.12 -2.82 5.02
N GLY A 232 -18.81 -1.60 5.42
CA GLY A 232 -18.11 -1.32 6.68
C GLY A 232 -18.93 -1.72 7.91
N TYR A 233 -20.21 -1.38 7.96
CA TYR A 233 -21.09 -1.82 9.04
C TYR A 233 -21.38 -3.31 8.98
N GLY A 234 -21.56 -3.88 7.78
CA GLY A 234 -21.73 -5.32 7.58
C GLY A 234 -20.54 -6.10 8.13
N LEU A 235 -19.31 -5.67 7.81
CA LEU A 235 -18.08 -6.24 8.37
C LEU A 235 -18.06 -6.10 9.90
N ARG A 236 -18.31 -4.90 10.43
CA ARG A 236 -18.27 -4.64 11.88
C ARG A 236 -19.29 -5.49 12.64
N LEU A 237 -20.49 -5.67 12.08
CA LEU A 237 -21.54 -6.50 12.65
C LEU A 237 -21.16 -7.98 12.60
N ALA A 238 -20.68 -8.47 11.46
CA ALA A 238 -20.27 -9.86 11.30
C ALA A 238 -19.13 -10.24 12.25
N LEU A 239 -18.14 -9.35 12.42
CA LEU A 239 -17.02 -9.52 13.36
C LEU A 239 -17.46 -9.59 14.82
N LYS A 240 -18.66 -9.10 15.18
CA LYS A 240 -19.18 -9.21 16.55
C LYS A 240 -19.60 -10.64 16.90
N TYR A 241 -19.87 -11.47 15.89
CA TYR A 241 -20.34 -12.84 16.04
C TYR A 241 -19.25 -13.89 15.75
N THR A 242 -18.01 -13.46 15.61
CA THR A 242 -16.81 -14.31 15.47
C THR A 242 -15.96 -14.24 16.72
#